data_AF-A0A401I082-F1
#
_entry.id   AF-A0A401I082-F1
#
_cell.length_a   1.000
_cell.length_b   1.000
_cell.length_c   1.000
_cell.angle_alpha   90.00
_cell.angle_beta   90.00
_cell.angle_gamma   90.00
#
_symmetry.space_group_name_H-M   'P 1'
#
loop_
_entity.id
_entity.type
_entity.pdbx_description
1 polymer ?
#
loop_
_entity_poly.entity_id
_entity_poly.type
_entity_poly.pdbx_seq_one_letter_code
_entity_poly.pdbx_strand_id
1 'polypeptide(L)'
;MEVVWFILAAVIIVAVVLLIAFTSKRWIAIRSEGASRAHLIDRLEAYLKTQGVKAKVSSGAASTVQLKVLRSEEAKARALMETFDSEQ
;
A
#
# COMPACT_ATOMS: atom_id res chain seq x y z
N MET A 1 17.79 -0.30 -39.38
CA MET A 1 16.83 0.37 -38.49
C MET A 1 16.13 -0.59 -37.52
N GLU A 2 16.22 -1.91 -37.72
CA GLU A 2 15.56 -2.91 -36.86
C GLU A 2 16.21 -3.05 -35.47
N VAL A 3 17.53 -2.92 -35.37
CA VAL A 3 18.27 -3.08 -34.09
C VAL A 3 17.84 -2.06 -33.03
N VAL A 4 17.46 -0.84 -33.46
CA VAL A 4 17.00 0.23 -32.55
C VAL A 4 15.69 -0.16 -31.86
N TRP A 5 14.78 -0.83 -32.57
CA TRP A 5 13.52 -1.32 -32.02
C TRP A 5 13.73 -2.44 -30.99
N PHE A 6 14.69 -3.34 -31.23
CA PHE A 6 15.05 -4.37 -30.25
C PHE A 6 15.66 -3.78 -28.98
N ILE A 7 16.52 -2.77 -29.11
CA ILE A 7 17.10 -2.08 -27.95
C ILE A 7 16.00 -1.36 -27.17
N LEU A 8 15.08 -0.67 -27.85
CA LEU A 8 13.96 0.03 -27.20
C LEU A 8 13.04 -0.95 -26.47
N ALA A 9 12.69 -2.07 -27.09
CA ALA A 9 11.88 -3.12 -26.47
C ALA A 9 12.58 -3.74 -25.25
N ALA A 10 13.88 -4.01 -25.34
CA ALA A 10 14.66 -4.54 -24.23
C ALA A 10 14.69 -3.58 -23.03
N VAL A 11 14.84 -2.28 -23.26
CA VAL A 11 14.82 -1.26 -22.18
C VAL A 11 13.46 -1.21 -21.49
N ILE A 12 12.37 -1.28 -22.26
CA ILE A 12 11.01 -1.29 -21.70
C ILE A 12 10.78 -2.54 -20.85
N ILE A 13 11.19 -3.72 -21.33
CA ILE A 13 11.06 -4.98 -20.61
C ILE A 13 11.85 -4.93 -19.28
N VAL A 14 13.09 -4.44 -19.31
CA VAL A 14 13.92 -4.29 -18.11
C VAL A 14 13.29 -3.33 -17.10
N ALA A 15 12.73 -2.21 -17.56
CA ALA A 15 12.04 -1.25 -16.69
C ALA A 15 10.80 -1.86 -16.02
N VAL A 16 10.01 -2.64 -16.75
CA VAL A 16 8.82 -3.34 -16.22
C VAL A 16 9.22 -4.42 -15.20
N VAL A 17 10.26 -5.20 -15.50
CA VAL A 17 10.78 -6.23 -14.59
C VAL A 17 11.31 -5.59 -13.30
N LEU A 18 12.02 -4.47 -13.39
CA LEU A 18 12.47 -3.71 -12.21
C LEU A 18 11.28 -3.19 -11.40
N LEU A 19 10.26 -2.62 -12.03
CA LEU A 19 9.03 -2.18 -11.35
C LEU A 19 8.35 -3.31 -10.57
N ILE A 20 8.29 -4.52 -11.14
CA ILE A 20 7.69 -5.69 -10.48
C ILE A 20 8.59 -6.21 -9.36
N ALA A 21 9.91 -6.22 -9.55
CA ALA A 21 10.88 -6.71 -8.56
C ALA A 21 10.98 -5.81 -7.31
N PHE A 22 10.81 -4.49 -7.47
CA PHE A 22 10.74 -3.56 -6.33
C PHE A 22 9.45 -3.69 -5.51
N THR A 23 8.43 -4.40 -6.02
CA THR A 23 7.20 -4.78 -5.33
C THR A 23 7.41 -5.97 -4.38
N SER A 24 8.37 -5.83 -3.47
CA SER A 24 8.50 -6.76 -2.35
C SER A 24 7.24 -6.67 -1.47
N LYS A 25 6.62 -7.83 -1.18
CA LYS A 25 5.44 -8.01 -0.31
C LYS A 25 5.76 -7.77 1.18
N ARG A 26 6.43 -6.66 1.48
CA ARG A 26 6.77 -6.28 2.84
C ARG A 26 5.58 -5.53 3.42
N TRP A 27 5.00 -6.08 4.48
CA TRP A 27 3.94 -5.40 5.22
C TRP A 27 4.56 -4.28 6.04
N ILE A 28 4.06 -3.07 5.88
CA ILE A 28 4.48 -1.88 6.62
C ILE A 28 3.30 -1.36 7.43
N ALA A 29 3.55 -0.85 8.64
CA ALA A 29 2.52 -0.20 9.43
C ALA A 29 2.38 1.25 8.96
N ILE A 30 1.16 1.64 8.54
CA ILE A 30 0.87 3.01 8.06
C ILE A 30 0.19 3.86 9.13
N ARG A 31 -0.56 3.24 10.05
CA ARG A 31 -1.25 3.92 11.14
C ARG A 31 -1.25 3.03 12.36
N SER A 32 -1.02 3.62 13.53
CA SER A 32 -1.09 2.94 14.82
C SER A 32 -1.92 3.81 15.76
N GLU A 33 -3.08 3.30 16.18
CA GLU A 33 -3.96 3.99 17.13
C GLU A 33 -4.20 3.12 18.38
N GLY A 34 -4.56 3.76 19.49
CA GLY A 34 -4.91 3.05 20.73
C GLY A 34 -6.22 2.25 20.58
N ALA A 35 -6.41 1.24 21.43
CA ALA A 35 -7.60 0.38 21.43
C ALA A 35 -8.93 1.16 21.46
N SER A 36 -8.98 2.34 22.09
CA SER A 36 -10.16 3.22 22.12
C SER A 36 -10.62 3.70 20.74
N ARG A 37 -9.74 3.66 19.73
CA ARG A 37 -10.01 4.04 18.33
C ARG A 37 -9.92 2.87 17.35
N ALA A 38 -9.95 1.64 17.85
CA ALA A 38 -9.90 0.43 17.02
C ALA A 38 -10.97 0.42 15.91
N HIS A 39 -12.15 0.96 16.17
CA HIS A 39 -13.24 1.05 15.20
C HIS A 39 -12.93 1.99 14.00
N LEU A 40 -12.12 3.05 14.21
CA LEU A 40 -11.67 3.91 13.09
C LEU A 40 -10.69 3.17 12.18
N ILE A 41 -9.81 2.36 12.77
CA ILE A 41 -8.88 1.52 12.03
C ILE A 41 -9.62 0.45 11.21
N ASP A 42 -10.67 -0.15 11.78
CA ASP A 42 -11.50 -1.14 11.08
C ASP A 42 -12.24 -0.53 9.87
N ARG A 43 -12.82 0.67 10.04
CA ARG A 43 -13.41 1.43 8.92
C ARG A 43 -12.39 1.79 7.85
N LEU A 44 -11.20 2.23 8.24
CA LEU A 44 -10.13 2.55 7.30
C LEU A 44 -9.63 1.30 6.57
N GLU A 45 -9.56 0.15 7.25
CA GLU A 45 -9.26 -1.14 6.61
C GLU A 45 -10.33 -1.50 5.57
N ALA A 46 -11.61 -1.38 5.92
CA ALA A 46 -12.71 -1.65 5.01
C ALA A 46 -12.66 -0.71 3.78
N TYR A 47 -12.41 0.59 3.98
CA TYR A 47 -12.27 1.56 2.90
C TYR A 47 -11.07 1.25 1.98
N LEU A 48 -9.92 0.89 2.55
CA LEU A 48 -8.77 0.46 1.74
C LEU A 48 -9.08 -0.80 0.93
N LYS A 49 -9.78 -1.77 1.53
CA LYS A 49 -10.19 -3.01 0.84
C LYS A 49 -11.17 -2.75 -0.30
N THR A 50 -12.15 -1.85 -0.15
CA THR A 50 -13.08 -1.50 -1.24
C THR A 50 -12.37 -0.84 -2.42
N GLN A 51 -11.28 -0.10 -2.17
CA GLN A 51 -10.42 0.51 -3.19
C GLN A 51 -9.36 -0.45 -3.77
N GLY A 52 -9.42 -1.73 -3.40
CA GLY A 52 -8.53 -2.78 -3.88
C GLY A 52 -7.15 -2.82 -3.21
N VAL A 53 -6.94 -2.07 -2.13
CA VAL A 53 -5.68 -2.06 -1.38
C VAL A 53 -5.67 -3.20 -0.35
N LYS A 54 -4.60 -4.00 -0.35
CA LYS A 54 -4.39 -5.06 0.65
C LYS A 54 -3.95 -4.46 1.98
N ALA A 55 -4.93 -4.25 2.86
CA ALA A 55 -4.75 -3.86 4.24
C ALA A 55 -5.00 -5.04 5.19
N LYS A 56 -4.28 -5.05 6.32
CA LYS A 56 -4.43 -6.00 7.41
C LYS A 56 -4.28 -5.28 8.74
N VAL A 57 -5.25 -5.44 9.62
CA VAL A 57 -5.14 -4.97 11.00
C VAL A 57 -4.34 -5.96 11.84
N SER A 58 -3.45 -5.42 12.67
CA SER A 58 -2.56 -6.17 13.56
C SER A 58 -2.57 -5.49 14.91
N SER A 59 -2.86 -6.24 15.97
CA SER A 59 -2.68 -5.73 17.34
C SER A 59 -1.18 -5.55 17.60
N GLY A 60 -0.78 -4.32 17.96
CA GLY A 60 0.56 -3.95 18.40
C GLY A 60 0.77 -4.21 19.89
N ALA A 61 1.96 -3.86 20.40
CA ALA A 61 2.25 -3.92 21.83
C ALA A 61 1.45 -2.84 22.59
N ALA A 62 1.06 -3.13 23.83
CA ALA A 62 0.36 -2.21 24.75
C ALA A 62 -1.03 -1.73 24.26
N SER A 63 -1.91 -2.64 23.83
CA SER A 63 -3.30 -2.32 23.44
C SER A 63 -3.42 -1.27 22.32
N THR A 64 -2.47 -1.29 21.39
CA THR A 64 -2.53 -0.48 20.16
C THR A 64 -2.97 -1.35 18.99
N VAL A 65 -3.73 -0.79 18.07
CA VAL A 65 -4.16 -1.42 16.83
C VAL A 65 -3.39 -0.76 15.69
N GLN A 66 -2.65 -1.57 14.94
CA GLN A 66 -1.84 -1.13 13.82
C GLN A 66 -2.46 -1.58 12.50
N LEU A 67 -2.66 -0.63 11.59
CA LEU A 67 -3.03 -0.91 10.21
C LEU A 67 -1.78 -1.13 9.38
N LYS A 68 -1.64 -2.34 8.84
CA LYS A 68 -0.53 -2.72 7.97
C LYS A 68 -1.00 -2.84 6.53
N VAL A 69 -0.24 -2.30 5.59
CA VAL A 69 -0.47 -2.46 4.15
C VAL A 69 0.78 -3.02 3.50
N LEU A 70 0.65 -3.54 2.28
CA LEU A 70 1.83 -3.88 1.49
C LEU A 70 2.59 -2.61 1.12
N ARG A 71 3.93 -2.66 1.19
CA ARG A 71 4.81 -1.55 0.81
C ARG A 71 4.55 -1.05 -0.62
N SER A 72 4.26 -1.97 -1.54
CA SER A 72 3.83 -1.66 -2.91
C SER A 72 2.61 -0.73 -2.96
N GLU A 73 1.72 -0.87 -1.98
CA GLU A 73 0.47 -0.13 -1.91
C GLU A 73 0.56 1.07 -0.95
N GLU A 74 1.75 1.40 -0.41
CA GLU A 74 1.91 2.48 0.56
C GLU A 74 1.43 3.82 0.00
N ALA A 75 1.89 4.18 -1.20
CA ALA A 75 1.57 5.46 -1.82
C ALA A 75 0.06 5.61 -2.03
N LYS A 76 -0.58 4.54 -2.51
CA LYS A 76 -2.03 4.49 -2.71
C LYS A 76 -2.79 4.53 -1.38
N ALA A 77 -2.32 3.79 -0.38
CA ALA A 77 -2.92 3.77 0.95
C ALA A 77 -2.81 5.13 1.65
N ARG A 78 -1.68 5.83 1.52
CA ARG A 78 -1.50 7.19 2.04
C ARG A 78 -2.45 8.18 1.37
N ALA A 79 -2.55 8.14 0.04
CA ALA A 79 -3.45 9.01 -0.70
C ALA A 79 -4.92 8.78 -0.30
N LEU A 80 -5.35 7.51 -0.23
CA LEU A 80 -6.70 7.14 0.23
C LEU A 80 -6.96 7.52 1.69
N MET A 81 -5.94 7.44 2.55
CA MET A 81 -6.05 7.87 3.94
C MET A 81 -6.21 9.38 4.04
N GLU A 82 -5.50 10.16 3.22
CA GLU A 82 -5.64 11.62 3.16
C GLU A 82 -7.01 12.05 2.62
N THR A 83 -7.53 11.35 1.60
CA THR A 83 -8.93 11.52 1.15
C THR A 83 -9.91 11.21 2.26
N PHE A 84 -9.74 10.08 2.95
CA PHE A 84 -10.62 9.67 4.04
C PHE A 84 -10.60 10.67 5.22
N ASP A 85 -9.43 11.21 5.58
CA ASP A 85 -9.29 12.21 6.65
C ASP A 85 -9.89 13.56 6.23
N SER A 86 -9.86 13.90 4.93
CA SER A 86 -10.48 15.11 4.38
C SER A 86 -12.01 15.01 4.24
N GLU A 87 -12.56 13.79 4.14
CA GLU A 87 -14.01 13.54 4.11
C GLU A 87 -14.66 13.41 5.51
N GLN A 88 -13.86 13.38 6.58
CA GLN A 88 -14.30 13.32 7.99
C GLN A 88 -14.37 14.71 8.61
#